data_AF-D3IEB4-F1
#
_entry.id   AF-D3IEB4-F1
#
_cell.length_a   1.000
_cell.length_b   1.000
_cell.length_c   1.000
_cell.angle_alpha   90.00
_cell.angle_beta   90.00
_cell.angle_gamma   90.00
#
_symmetry.space_group_name_H-M   'P 1'
#
loop_
_entity.id
_entity.type
_entity.pdbx_description
1 polymer ?
#
loop_
_entity_poly.entity_id
_entity_poly.type
_entity_poly.pdbx_seq_one_letter_code
_entity_poly.pdbx_strand_id
1 'polypeptide(L)'
;MKKNKLKIKDNKQLANISLRVLCLLTLVIFSLFFLVGYDMPSLTKEGMVEPLLTNTVLVFTYIVLFLSIAIAAWALVKEILLGAQMPSIQNGIKVKFIRNATFISIPTLLILFFLLGSSSPLKVNGIFFNNTFWLKTSDMFISVSILLLFIGIACATWGTIKSYRRA
;
A
#
# COMPACT_ATOMS: atom_id res chain seq x y z
N MET A 1 18.31 18.27 24.05
CA MET A 1 17.94 16.85 23.81
C MET A 1 16.49 16.46 24.14
N LYS A 2 15.83 17.01 25.18
CA LYS A 2 14.47 16.59 25.60
C LYS A 2 13.35 16.88 24.56
N LYS A 3 13.37 18.05 23.89
CA LYS A 3 12.34 18.46 22.91
C LYS A 3 12.22 17.51 21.70
N ASN A 4 13.34 17.01 21.16
CA ASN A 4 13.31 16.05 20.05
C ASN A 4 12.75 14.68 20.46
N LYS A 5 13.00 14.24 21.71
CA LYS A 5 12.45 12.97 22.20
C LYS A 5 10.93 13.01 22.38
N LEU A 6 10.38 14.16 22.82
CA LEU A 6 8.93 14.38 22.92
C LEU A 6 8.28 14.37 21.54
N LYS A 7 8.80 15.16 20.59
CA LYS A 7 8.26 15.24 19.22
C LYS A 7 8.29 13.89 18.47
N ILE A 8 9.32 13.06 18.69
CA ILE A 8 9.40 11.71 18.11
C ILE A 8 8.37 10.77 18.73
N LYS A 9 8.11 10.88 20.05
CA LYS A 9 7.11 10.06 20.74
C LYS A 9 5.70 10.39 20.24
N ASP A 10 5.40 11.68 20.11
CA ASP A 10 4.08 12.16 19.65
C ASP A 10 3.81 11.73 18.19
N ASN A 11 4.81 11.83 17.31
CA ASN A 11 4.70 11.37 15.91
C ASN A 11 4.43 9.86 15.81
N LYS A 12 5.12 9.04 16.63
CA LYS A 12 4.90 7.59 16.67
C LYS A 12 3.51 7.24 17.20
N GLN A 13 3.03 7.98 18.20
CA GLN A 13 1.69 7.80 18.74
C GLN A 13 0.63 8.16 17.69
N LEU A 14 0.77 9.28 16.99
CA LEU A 14 -0.13 9.68 15.91
C LEU A 14 -0.18 8.63 14.81
N ALA A 15 0.98 8.16 14.33
CA ALA A 15 1.03 7.12 13.30
C ALA A 15 0.34 5.82 13.74
N ASN A 16 0.59 5.36 14.97
CA ASN A 16 -0.03 4.16 15.50
C ASN A 16 -1.55 4.32 15.68
N ILE A 17 -2.03 5.48 16.12
CA ILE A 17 -3.46 5.76 16.26
C ILE A 17 -4.12 5.77 14.88
N SER A 18 -3.56 6.50 13.91
CA SER A 18 -4.08 6.56 12.55
C SER A 18 -4.16 5.17 11.91
N LEU A 19 -3.11 4.34 12.07
CA LEU A 19 -3.11 2.97 11.56
C LEU A 19 -4.20 2.12 12.21
N ARG A 20 -4.35 2.18 13.54
CA ARG A 20 -5.38 1.42 14.27
C ARG A 20 -6.79 1.84 13.87
N VAL A 21 -7.03 3.14 13.77
CA VAL A 21 -8.33 3.68 13.36
C VAL A 21 -8.66 3.24 11.93
N LEU A 22 -7.72 3.36 11.00
CA LEU A 22 -7.92 2.94 9.61
C LEU A 22 -8.18 1.42 9.51
N CYS A 23 -7.44 0.62 10.28
CA CYS A 23 -7.60 -0.83 10.30
C CYS A 23 -8.96 -1.25 10.87
N LEU A 24 -9.38 -0.67 12.01
CA LEU A 24 -10.69 -0.93 12.61
C LEU A 24 -11.82 -0.49 11.69
N LEU A 25 -11.72 0.69 11.08
CA LEU A 25 -12.72 1.19 10.15
C LEU A 25 -12.85 0.28 8.94
N THR A 26 -11.73 -0.15 8.36
CA THR A 26 -11.72 -1.10 7.24
C THR A 26 -12.36 -2.42 7.63
N LEU A 27 -12.01 -2.97 8.79
CA LEU A 27 -12.58 -4.23 9.29
C LEU A 27 -14.10 -4.11 9.46
N VAL A 28 -14.58 -3.01 10.05
CA VAL A 28 -16.02 -2.77 10.27
C VAL A 28 -16.77 -2.65 8.95
N ILE A 29 -16.30 -1.80 8.03
CA ILE A 29 -16.95 -1.59 6.72
C ILE A 29 -17.01 -2.88 5.91
N PHE A 30 -15.90 -3.63 5.84
CA PHE A 30 -15.87 -4.91 5.13
C PHE A 30 -16.74 -5.97 5.81
N SER A 31 -16.77 -6.02 7.14
CA SER A 31 -17.64 -6.95 7.87
C SER A 31 -19.11 -6.66 7.56
N LEU A 32 -19.53 -5.39 7.64
CA LEU A 32 -20.88 -5.00 7.28
C LEU A 32 -21.21 -5.36 5.83
N PHE A 33 -20.28 -5.17 4.89
CA PHE A 33 -20.47 -5.53 3.48
C PHE A 33 -20.79 -7.03 3.29
N PHE A 34 -20.14 -7.92 4.04
CA PHE A 34 -20.43 -9.36 3.97
C PHE A 34 -21.66 -9.78 4.78
N LEU A 35 -21.98 -9.08 5.87
CA LEU A 35 -23.09 -9.44 6.77
C LEU A 35 -24.44 -8.86 6.33
N VAL A 36 -24.45 -7.74 5.60
CA VAL A 36 -25.67 -6.97 5.31
C VAL A 36 -25.98 -7.04 3.81
N GLY A 37 -27.03 -7.79 3.48
CA GLY A 37 -27.60 -7.81 2.14
C GLY A 37 -26.63 -8.28 1.05
N TYR A 38 -25.83 -9.31 1.37
CA TYR A 38 -24.84 -9.89 0.44
C TYR A 38 -25.49 -10.53 -0.79
N ASP A 39 -26.52 -11.36 -0.57
CA ASP A 39 -27.27 -12.03 -1.64
C ASP A 39 -28.55 -11.25 -2.00
N MET A 40 -28.38 -10.02 -2.52
CA MET A 40 -29.48 -9.21 -3.02
C MET A 40 -29.38 -9.02 -4.54
N PRO A 41 -30.51 -9.04 -5.27
CA PRO A 41 -30.50 -8.67 -6.69
C PRO A 41 -30.03 -7.22 -6.80
N SER A 42 -29.15 -6.95 -7.76
CA SER A 42 -28.57 -5.64 -7.91
C SER A 42 -29.62 -4.62 -8.34
N LEU A 43 -29.55 -3.43 -7.74
CA LEU A 43 -30.45 -2.32 -8.07
C LEU A 43 -30.05 -1.60 -9.36
N THR A 44 -28.83 -1.85 -9.84
CA THR A 44 -28.17 -1.13 -10.93
C THR A 44 -28.05 -1.94 -12.22
N LYS A 45 -28.03 -3.28 -12.15
CA LYS A 45 -27.87 -4.17 -13.31
C LYS A 45 -28.78 -5.39 -13.21
N GLU A 46 -29.68 -5.54 -14.17
CA GLU A 46 -30.56 -6.71 -14.23
C GLU A 46 -29.74 -8.01 -14.36
N GLY A 47 -30.13 -9.03 -13.60
CA GLY A 47 -29.49 -10.36 -13.62
C GLY A 47 -28.18 -10.48 -12.83
N MET A 48 -27.78 -9.45 -12.08
CA MET A 48 -26.56 -9.43 -11.27
C MET A 48 -26.91 -9.44 -9.79
N VAL A 49 -26.11 -10.14 -8.98
CA VAL A 49 -26.20 -10.06 -7.51
C VAL A 49 -25.12 -9.11 -7.03
N GLU A 50 -25.51 -8.05 -6.33
CA GLU A 50 -24.58 -7.06 -5.78
C GLU A 50 -24.97 -6.78 -4.32
N PRO A 51 -24.02 -6.91 -3.36
CA PRO A 51 -24.31 -6.59 -1.98
C PRO A 51 -24.78 -5.15 -1.79
N LEU A 52 -25.70 -4.91 -0.86
CA LEU A 52 -26.30 -3.58 -0.63
C LEU A 52 -25.25 -2.48 -0.40
N LEU A 53 -24.16 -2.81 0.28
CA LEU A 53 -23.09 -1.86 0.64
C LEU A 53 -21.99 -1.73 -0.42
N THR A 54 -22.18 -2.27 -1.63
CA THR A 54 -21.19 -2.18 -2.73
C THR A 54 -20.78 -0.74 -2.99
N ASN A 55 -21.75 0.18 -3.13
CA ASN A 55 -21.47 1.60 -3.36
C ASN A 55 -20.69 2.24 -2.19
N THR A 56 -21.02 1.87 -0.95
CA THR A 56 -20.34 2.37 0.24
C THR A 56 -18.87 1.93 0.27
N VAL A 57 -18.60 0.65 0.03
CA VAL A 57 -17.23 0.13 -0.05
C VAL A 57 -16.47 0.80 -1.20
N LEU A 58 -17.11 0.98 -2.35
CA LEU A 58 -16.50 1.58 -3.53
C LEU A 58 -16.09 3.05 -3.28
N VAL A 59 -16.96 3.85 -2.64
CA VAL A 59 -16.62 5.21 -2.19
C VAL A 59 -15.49 5.21 -1.18
N PHE A 60 -15.52 4.30 -0.19
CA PHE A 60 -14.46 4.17 0.80
C PHE A 60 -13.11 3.84 0.14
N THR A 61 -13.09 2.90 -0.81
CA THR A 61 -11.89 2.55 -1.58
C THR A 61 -11.34 3.74 -2.33
N TYR A 62 -12.18 4.54 -2.99
CA TYR A 62 -11.71 5.75 -3.69
C TYR A 62 -11.11 6.78 -2.73
N ILE A 63 -11.75 7.03 -1.58
CA ILE A 63 -11.21 7.96 -0.57
C ILE A 63 -9.82 7.51 -0.12
N VAL A 64 -9.66 6.24 0.25
CA VAL A 64 -8.37 5.70 0.71
C VAL A 64 -7.33 5.75 -0.41
N LEU A 65 -7.72 5.43 -1.65
CA LEU A 65 -6.83 5.47 -2.80
C LEU A 65 -6.32 6.89 -3.07
N PHE A 66 -7.20 7.88 -3.19
CA PHE A 66 -6.79 9.26 -3.45
C PHE A 66 -5.97 9.84 -2.28
N LEU A 67 -6.35 9.55 -1.04
CA LEU A 67 -5.59 9.98 0.14
C LEU A 67 -4.17 9.36 0.14
N SER A 68 -4.05 8.09 -0.21
CA SER A 68 -2.76 7.39 -0.29
C SER A 68 -1.86 8.02 -1.36
N ILE A 69 -2.42 8.31 -2.54
CA ILE A 69 -1.70 8.98 -3.63
C ILE A 69 -1.25 10.38 -3.19
N ALA A 70 -2.13 11.16 -2.55
CA ALA A 70 -1.81 12.51 -2.08
C ALA A 70 -0.68 12.51 -1.05
N ILE A 71 -0.73 11.60 -0.07
CA ILE A 71 0.31 11.45 0.96
C ILE A 71 1.62 10.98 0.32
N ALA A 72 1.57 10.01 -0.60
CA ALA A 72 2.76 9.52 -1.29
C ALA A 72 3.42 10.62 -2.12
N ALA A 73 2.65 11.37 -2.91
CA ALA A 73 3.15 12.50 -3.68
C ALA A 73 3.77 13.57 -2.77
N TRP A 74 3.09 13.93 -1.67
CA TRP A 74 3.60 14.89 -0.70
C TRP A 74 4.91 14.42 -0.05
N ALA A 75 5.01 13.13 0.28
CA ALA A 75 6.22 12.53 0.83
C ALA A 75 7.38 12.60 -0.16
N LEU A 76 7.14 12.24 -1.43
CA LEU A 76 8.14 12.33 -2.50
C LEU A 76 8.61 13.76 -2.73
N VAL A 77 7.68 14.72 -2.81
CA VAL A 77 8.01 16.15 -2.96
C VAL A 77 8.85 16.64 -1.80
N LYS A 78 8.45 16.35 -0.56
CA LYS A 78 9.26 16.71 0.62
C LYS A 78 10.63 16.05 0.60
N GLU A 79 10.71 14.79 0.20
CA GLU A 79 11.95 14.05 0.13
C GLU A 79 12.91 14.63 -0.91
N ILE A 80 12.41 15.07 -2.07
CA ILE A 80 13.22 15.74 -3.10
C ILE A 80 13.69 17.10 -2.60
N LEU A 81 12.79 17.91 -2.04
CA LEU A 81 13.08 19.28 -1.62
C LEU A 81 14.01 19.35 -0.39
N LEU A 82 13.77 18.51 0.62
CA LEU A 82 14.47 18.56 1.91
C LEU A 82 15.58 17.50 2.02
N GLY A 83 15.58 16.48 1.17
CA GLY A 83 16.50 15.35 1.29
C GLY A 83 17.96 15.66 0.91
N ALA A 84 18.23 16.82 0.33
CA ALA A 84 19.60 17.26 0.03
C ALA A 84 20.44 17.55 1.29
N GLN A 85 19.79 17.87 2.41
CA GLN A 85 20.45 18.28 3.65
C GLN A 85 20.79 17.10 4.58
N MET A 86 20.53 15.85 4.17
CA MET A 86 20.82 14.68 4.99
C MET A 86 22.31 14.33 5.00
N PRO A 87 22.90 14.00 6.17
CA PRO A 87 24.28 13.57 6.27
C PRO A 87 24.51 12.27 5.48
N SER A 88 25.64 12.19 4.77
CA SER A 88 26.00 11.02 3.95
C SER A 88 26.24 9.76 4.78
N ILE A 89 26.75 9.93 6.00
CA ILE A 89 27.02 8.88 6.98
C ILE A 89 26.46 9.32 8.33
N GLN A 90 25.66 8.46 8.97
CA GLN A 90 25.16 8.66 10.33
C GLN A 90 25.42 7.38 11.13
N ASN A 91 26.09 7.48 12.27
CA ASN A 91 26.46 6.34 13.13
C ASN A 91 27.18 5.20 12.37
N GLY A 92 28.11 5.53 11.47
CA GLY A 92 28.85 4.55 10.66
C GLY A 92 28.06 3.88 9.54
N ILE A 93 26.77 4.22 9.38
CA ILE A 93 25.90 3.69 8.33
C ILE A 93 25.80 4.72 7.20
N LYS A 94 25.98 4.27 5.95
CA LYS A 94 25.83 5.09 4.74
C LYS A 94 24.35 5.34 4.43
N VAL A 95 23.70 6.21 5.21
CA VAL A 95 22.24 6.46 5.12
C VAL A 95 21.82 6.95 3.73
N LYS A 96 22.62 7.82 3.09
CA LYS A 96 22.32 8.35 1.76
C LYS A 96 22.30 7.25 0.68
N PHE A 97 23.14 6.22 0.82
CA PHE A 97 23.16 5.09 -0.10
C PHE A 97 21.89 4.25 0.02
N ILE A 98 21.51 3.87 1.24
CA ILE A 98 20.30 3.06 1.50
C ILE A 98 19.06 3.78 0.98
N ARG A 99 18.94 5.08 1.30
CA ARG A 99 17.84 5.91 0.83
C ARG A 99 17.74 5.91 -0.70
N ASN A 100 18.84 6.25 -1.39
CA ASN A 100 18.84 6.30 -2.85
C ASN A 100 18.56 4.93 -3.47
N ALA A 101 19.09 3.86 -2.89
CA ALA A 101 18.81 2.50 -3.32
C ALA A 101 17.32 2.19 -3.23
N THR A 102 16.67 2.46 -2.09
CA THR A 102 15.22 2.25 -1.93
C THR A 102 14.40 3.12 -2.86
N PHE A 103 14.77 4.40 -3.00
CA PHE A 103 14.04 5.35 -3.84
C PHE A 103 14.06 4.96 -5.32
N ILE A 104 15.16 4.34 -5.79
CA ILE A 104 15.30 3.86 -7.16
C ILE A 104 14.70 2.46 -7.32
N SER A 105 14.91 1.56 -6.36
CA SER A 105 14.51 0.16 -6.50
C SER A 105 13.00 -0.02 -6.61
N ILE A 106 12.20 0.75 -5.86
CA ILE A 106 10.75 0.63 -5.88
C ILE A 106 10.14 0.99 -7.25
N PRO A 107 10.39 2.17 -7.84
CA PRO A 107 9.88 2.48 -9.17
C PRO A 107 10.44 1.57 -10.25
N THR A 108 11.73 1.19 -10.17
CA THR A 108 12.31 0.21 -11.11
C THR A 108 11.57 -1.12 -11.07
N LEU A 109 11.25 -1.63 -9.88
CA LEU A 109 10.49 -2.86 -9.70
C LEU A 109 9.07 -2.74 -10.27
N LEU A 110 8.37 -1.63 -10.00
CA LEU A 110 7.03 -1.38 -10.55
C LEU A 110 7.06 -1.33 -12.08
N ILE A 111 7.98 -0.58 -12.68
CA ILE A 111 8.12 -0.50 -14.15
C ILE A 111 8.39 -1.88 -14.75
N LEU A 112 9.30 -2.66 -14.16
CA LEU A 112 9.61 -4.01 -14.62
C LEU A 112 8.37 -4.91 -14.62
N PHE A 113 7.61 -4.93 -13.52
CA PHE A 113 6.40 -5.75 -13.42
C PHE A 113 5.24 -5.22 -14.26
N PHE A 114 5.19 -3.92 -14.58
CA PHE A 114 4.22 -3.38 -15.53
C PHE A 114 4.49 -3.87 -16.96
N LEU A 115 5.77 -3.91 -17.35
CA LEU A 115 6.17 -4.42 -18.67
C LEU A 115 5.87 -5.91 -18.81
N LEU A 116 6.15 -6.69 -17.76
CA LEU A 116 5.88 -8.12 -17.69
C LEU A 116 4.39 -8.46 -17.44
N GLY A 117 3.60 -7.49 -16.98
CA GLY A 117 2.22 -7.69 -16.60
C GLY A 117 1.35 -8.14 -17.78
N SER A 118 0.41 -9.04 -17.49
CA SER A 118 -0.55 -9.57 -18.45
C SER A 118 -1.59 -8.51 -18.86
N SER A 119 -1.98 -8.57 -20.13
CA SER A 119 -3.10 -7.80 -20.69
C SER A 119 -4.24 -8.69 -21.16
N SER A 120 -4.31 -9.94 -20.67
CA SER A 120 -5.38 -10.85 -21.03
C SER A 120 -6.75 -10.30 -20.58
N PRO A 121 -7.76 -10.26 -21.47
CA PRO A 121 -9.09 -9.77 -21.11
C PRO A 121 -9.70 -10.57 -19.96
N LEU A 122 -10.28 -9.88 -18.99
CA LEU A 122 -10.98 -10.50 -17.87
C LEU A 122 -12.48 -10.47 -18.10
N LYS A 123 -13.14 -11.62 -17.94
CA LYS A 123 -14.59 -11.73 -17.98
C LYS A 123 -15.12 -11.80 -16.55
N VAL A 124 -15.81 -10.75 -16.10
CA VAL A 124 -16.45 -10.72 -14.78
C VAL A 124 -17.94 -10.52 -14.98
N ASN A 125 -18.74 -11.47 -14.48
CA ASN A 125 -20.19 -11.45 -14.58
C ASN A 125 -20.71 -11.15 -16.01
N GLY A 126 -20.13 -11.82 -17.00
CA GLY A 126 -20.51 -11.67 -18.42
C GLY A 126 -19.92 -10.47 -19.15
N ILE A 127 -19.36 -9.48 -18.44
CA ILE A 127 -18.79 -8.27 -19.02
C ILE A 127 -17.28 -8.46 -19.25
N PHE A 128 -16.80 -8.07 -20.43
CA PHE A 128 -15.38 -8.10 -20.78
C PHE A 128 -14.68 -6.80 -20.39
N PHE A 129 -13.66 -6.93 -19.55
CA PHE A 129 -12.72 -5.87 -19.24
C PHE A 129 -11.49 -6.06 -20.13
N ASN A 130 -11.33 -5.16 -21.11
CA ASN A 130 -10.28 -5.22 -22.13
C ASN A 130 -9.37 -3.97 -22.13
N ASN A 131 -9.36 -3.19 -21.05
CA ASN A 131 -8.46 -2.05 -20.98
C ASN A 131 -7.04 -2.51 -20.62
N THR A 132 -6.16 -2.55 -21.62
CA THR A 132 -4.77 -3.00 -21.51
C THR A 132 -4.01 -2.31 -20.38
N PHE A 133 -4.18 -0.99 -20.22
CA PHE A 133 -3.49 -0.22 -19.20
C PHE A 133 -3.91 -0.67 -17.80
N TRP A 134 -5.21 -0.67 -17.51
CA TRP A 134 -5.73 -1.06 -16.19
C TRP A 134 -5.50 -2.53 -15.85
N LEU A 135 -5.53 -3.42 -16.85
CA LEU A 135 -5.19 -4.84 -16.67
C LEU A 135 -3.74 -5.01 -16.25
N LYS A 136 -2.80 -4.39 -16.97
CA LYS A 136 -1.38 -4.44 -16.64
C LYS A 136 -1.07 -3.76 -15.29
N THR A 137 -1.70 -2.63 -15.00
CA THR A 137 -1.52 -1.94 -13.72
C THR A 137 -1.97 -2.82 -12.55
N SER A 138 -3.11 -3.49 -12.69
CA SER A 138 -3.63 -4.40 -11.64
C SER A 138 -2.69 -5.59 -11.44
N ASP A 139 -2.25 -6.22 -12.54
CA ASP A 139 -1.36 -7.37 -12.49
C ASP A 139 0.03 -7.03 -11.89
N MET A 140 0.56 -5.86 -12.26
CA MET A 140 1.79 -5.31 -11.66
C MET A 140 1.66 -5.18 -10.14
N PHE A 141 0.59 -4.55 -9.64
CA PHE A 141 0.41 -4.35 -8.20
C PHE A 141 0.23 -5.67 -7.44
N ILE A 142 -0.54 -6.61 -7.99
CA ILE A 142 -0.73 -7.93 -7.38
C ILE A 142 0.63 -8.64 -7.28
N SER A 143 1.35 -8.75 -8.39
CA SER A 143 2.62 -9.47 -8.45
C SER A 143 3.70 -8.84 -7.56
N VAL A 144 3.87 -7.52 -7.61
CA VAL A 144 4.85 -6.80 -6.78
C VAL A 144 4.51 -6.91 -5.29
N SER A 145 3.22 -6.82 -4.93
CA SER A 145 2.81 -6.93 -3.51
C SER A 145 3.14 -8.31 -2.92
N ILE A 146 2.88 -9.38 -3.67
CA ILE A 146 3.21 -10.76 -3.27
C ILE A 146 4.73 -10.91 -3.12
N LEU A 147 5.50 -10.45 -4.11
CA LEU A 147 6.97 -10.49 -4.07
C LEU A 147 7.52 -9.75 -2.84
N LEU A 148 7.07 -8.51 -2.60
CA LEU A 148 7.53 -7.71 -1.47
C LEU A 148 7.12 -8.31 -0.13
N LEU A 149 5.97 -8.98 -0.06
CA LEU A 149 5.54 -9.70 1.14
C LEU A 149 6.51 -10.85 1.46
N PHE A 150 6.89 -11.66 0.47
CA PHE A 150 7.89 -12.72 0.65
C PHE A 150 9.26 -12.17 1.05
N ILE A 151 9.74 -11.12 0.38
CA ILE A 151 11.01 -10.45 0.73
C ILE A 151 10.94 -9.90 2.15
N GLY A 152 9.81 -9.34 2.56
CA GLY A 152 9.58 -8.83 3.91
C GLY A 152 9.69 -9.92 4.98
N ILE A 153 9.05 -11.07 4.77
CA ILE A 153 9.14 -12.22 5.67
C ILE A 153 10.58 -12.74 5.76
N ALA A 154 11.27 -12.88 4.63
CA ALA A 154 12.67 -13.32 4.59
C ALA A 154 13.60 -12.35 5.34
N CYS A 155 13.41 -11.04 5.14
CA CYS A 155 14.18 -10.02 5.85
C CYS A 155 13.91 -10.02 7.36
N ALA A 156 12.66 -10.18 7.78
CA ALA A 156 12.27 -10.22 9.18
C ALA A 156 12.86 -11.43 9.90
N THR A 157 12.73 -12.62 9.31
CA THR A 157 13.30 -13.87 9.84
C THR A 157 14.82 -13.82 9.92
N TRP A 158 15.50 -13.31 8.88
CA TRP A 158 16.94 -13.10 8.93
C TRP A 158 17.35 -12.10 10.03
N GLY A 159 16.57 -11.03 10.18
CA GLY A 159 16.76 -10.00 11.20
C GLY A 159 16.71 -10.58 12.62
N THR A 160 15.69 -11.40 12.92
CA THR A 160 15.54 -12.02 14.24
C THR A 160 16.66 -13.03 14.54
N ILE A 161 17.05 -13.84 13.55
CA ILE A 161 18.18 -14.78 13.67
C ILE A 161 19.48 -14.01 13.96
N LYS A 162 19.74 -12.93 13.23
CA LYS A 162 20.95 -12.13 13.42
C LYS A 162 20.97 -11.40 14.76
N SER A 163 19.83 -10.90 15.24
CA SER A 163 19.75 -10.28 16.57
C SER A 163 19.98 -11.31 17.68
N TYR A 164 19.46 -12.53 17.53
CA TYR A 164 19.68 -13.61 18.49
C TYR A 164 21.15 -14.02 18.57
N ARG A 165 21.86 -14.07 17.44
CA ARG A 165 23.31 -14.38 17.40
C ARG A 165 24.21 -13.31 18.03
N ARG A 166 23.69 -12.11 18.35
CA ARG A 166 24.44 -10.99 18.93
C ARG A 166 24.06 -10.69 20.38
N ALA A 167 23.07 -11.39 20.92
CA ALA A 167 22.69 -11.37 22.34
C ALA A 167 23.49 -12.43 23.09
#